data_AF-A0A7S0LDD5-F1
#
_entry.id   AF-A0A7S0LDD5-F1
#
_cell.length_a   1.000
_cell.length_b   1.000
_cell.length_c   1.000
_cell.angle_alpha   90.00
_cell.angle_beta   90.00
_cell.angle_gamma   90.00
#
_symmetry.space_group_name_H-M   'P 1'
#
loop_
_entity.id
_entity.type
_entity.pdbx_description
1 polymer ?
#
loop_
_entity_poly.entity_id
_entity_poly.type
_entity_poly.pdbx_seq_one_letter_code
_entity_poly.pdbx_strand_id
1 'polypeptide(L)'
;LKRADVGIAVAGATDAARAASDIVLTEEGLSTIVEGIVISRCIFQRMKNFITYRIAATLQLLIFFFIAVLSLNPRDYQPSDWETRENFGGEEWPAYFKLPVLMLMLITLLNDGTLISIGYDNVSPSKYPNTWNLPVLFLISSVLAAVALISSLLLLYLVMDSWNEGSILKEMGIGE
;
A
#
# COMPACT_ATOMS: atom_id res chain seq x y z
N LEU A 1 -5.46 -37.23 -13.31
CA LEU A 1 -4.85 -35.88 -13.24
C LEU A 1 -5.91 -34.80 -13.46
N LYS A 2 -6.60 -34.76 -14.61
CA LYS A 2 -7.64 -33.76 -14.94
C LYS A 2 -8.82 -33.55 -13.97
N ARG A 3 -9.07 -34.46 -13.01
CA ARG A 3 -10.16 -34.35 -12.02
C ARG A 3 -9.68 -33.91 -10.63
N ALA A 4 -8.35 -33.83 -10.43
CA ALA A 4 -7.76 -33.34 -9.19
C ALA A 4 -7.70 -31.81 -9.23
N ASP A 5 -7.71 -31.16 -8.07
CA ASP A 5 -7.52 -29.70 -7.98
C ASP A 5 -6.12 -29.28 -8.45
N VAL A 6 -5.13 -30.16 -8.28
CA VAL A 6 -3.77 -30.02 -8.82
C VAL A 6 -3.27 -31.40 -9.27
N GLY A 7 -3.07 -31.59 -10.57
CA GLY A 7 -2.44 -32.77 -11.14
C GLY A 7 -0.92 -32.64 -11.17
N ILE A 8 -0.20 -33.60 -10.59
CA ILE A 8 1.26 -33.64 -10.58
C ILE A 8 1.76 -34.84 -11.40
N ALA A 9 2.62 -34.59 -12.38
CA ALA A 9 3.37 -35.63 -13.09
C ALA A 9 4.81 -35.67 -12.58
N VAL A 10 5.29 -36.87 -12.22
CA VAL A 10 6.66 -37.10 -11.76
C VAL A 10 7.64 -37.17 -12.94
N ALA A 11 8.93 -37.00 -12.65
CA ALA A 11 9.98 -37.21 -13.63
C ALA A 11 9.88 -38.61 -14.25
N GLY A 12 10.08 -38.70 -15.57
CA GLY A 12 9.89 -39.95 -16.32
C GLY A 12 8.44 -40.36 -16.60
N ALA A 13 7.43 -39.55 -16.19
CA ALA A 13 6.05 -39.83 -16.54
C ALA A 13 5.80 -39.76 -18.05
N THR A 14 4.85 -40.58 -18.53
CA THR A 14 4.44 -40.62 -19.95
C THR A 14 4.02 -39.23 -20.46
N ASP A 15 4.18 -38.97 -21.76
CA ASP A 15 3.76 -37.71 -22.38
C ASP A 15 2.29 -37.38 -22.15
N ALA A 16 1.42 -38.40 -22.17
CA ALA A 16 0.02 -38.25 -21.86
C ALA A 16 -0.22 -37.77 -20.42
N ALA A 17 0.58 -38.24 -19.46
CA ALA A 17 0.49 -37.80 -18.06
C ALA A 17 1.03 -36.37 -17.89
N ARG A 18 2.17 -36.03 -18.52
CA ARG A 18 2.74 -34.67 -18.51
C ARG A 18 1.81 -33.64 -19.14
N ALA A 19 1.16 -34.00 -20.24
CA ALA A 19 0.17 -33.14 -20.90
C ALA A 19 -1.12 -32.96 -20.10
N ALA A 20 -1.42 -33.89 -19.18
CA ALA A 20 -2.63 -33.85 -18.36
C ALA A 20 -2.42 -33.29 -16.94
N SER A 21 -1.19 -32.95 -16.56
CA SER A 21 -0.82 -32.39 -15.25
C SER A 21 -0.67 -30.87 -15.28
N ASP A 22 -0.93 -30.23 -14.14
CA ASP A 22 -0.70 -28.79 -13.92
C ASP A 22 0.76 -28.49 -13.54
N ILE A 23 1.43 -29.47 -12.90
CA ILE A 23 2.84 -29.38 -12.49
C ILE A 23 3.57 -30.64 -12.94
N VAL A 24 4.70 -30.45 -13.63
CA VAL A 24 5.61 -31.53 -14.02
C VAL A 24 6.89 -31.40 -13.20
N LEU A 25 7.21 -32.42 -12.39
CA LEU A 25 8.43 -32.46 -11.62
C LEU A 25 9.59 -32.90 -12.50
N THR A 26 10.72 -32.20 -12.38
CA THR A 26 11.95 -32.51 -13.11
C THR A 26 12.81 -33.55 -12.41
N GLU A 27 12.58 -33.77 -11.12
CA GLU A 27 13.27 -34.74 -10.29
C GLU A 27 12.28 -35.74 -9.69
N GLU A 28 12.76 -36.94 -9.39
CA GLU A 28 11.98 -37.98 -8.73
C GLU A 28 12.00 -37.81 -7.21
N GLY A 29 10.92 -38.24 -6.55
CA GLY A 29 10.86 -38.33 -5.09
C GLY A 29 9.81 -37.45 -4.43
N LEU A 30 9.36 -37.88 -3.25
CA LEU A 30 8.36 -37.15 -2.46
C LEU A 30 8.91 -35.82 -1.92
N SER A 31 10.23 -35.73 -1.73
CA SER A 31 10.90 -34.52 -1.26
C SER A 31 10.63 -33.32 -2.16
N THR A 32 10.70 -33.49 -3.49
CA THR A 32 10.45 -32.44 -4.48
C THR A 32 9.02 -31.88 -4.39
N ILE A 33 8.05 -32.73 -4.06
CA ILE A 33 6.65 -32.32 -3.83
C ILE A 33 6.55 -31.48 -2.56
N VAL A 34 7.16 -31.95 -1.47
CA VAL A 34 7.12 -31.25 -0.17
C VAL A 34 7.79 -29.88 -0.29
N GLU A 35 8.95 -29.80 -0.94
CA GLU A 35 9.65 -28.53 -1.20
C GLU A 35 8.79 -27.58 -2.04
N GLY A 36 8.18 -28.08 -3.13
CA GLY A 36 7.28 -27.29 -3.96
C GLY A 36 6.10 -26.71 -3.17
N ILE A 37 5.52 -27.50 -2.25
CA ILE A 37 4.46 -27.03 -1.34
C ILE A 37 4.98 -25.94 -0.40
N VAL A 38 6.17 -26.09 0.17
CA VAL A 38 6.77 -25.10 1.07
C VAL A 38 7.01 -23.78 0.34
N ILE A 39 7.62 -23.81 -0.85
CA ILE A 39 7.85 -22.62 -1.69
C ILE A 39 6.51 -21.96 -2.06
N SER A 40 5.51 -22.76 -2.45
CA SER A 40 4.17 -22.25 -2.78
C SER A 40 3.53 -21.51 -1.61
N ARG A 41 3.72 -21.99 -0.37
CA ARG A 41 3.22 -21.30 0.83
C ARG A 41 3.95 -19.98 1.07
N CYS A 42 5.25 -19.89 0.80
CA CYS A 42 5.98 -18.62 0.84
C CYS A 42 5.42 -17.63 -0.18
N ILE A 43 5.27 -18.05 -1.44
CA ILE A 43 4.69 -17.20 -2.50
C ILE A 43 3.29 -16.73 -2.11
N PHE A 44 2.45 -17.62 -1.57
CA PHE A 44 1.10 -17.28 -1.12
C PHE A 44 1.10 -16.18 -0.03
N GLN A 45 2.03 -16.25 0.93
CA GLN A 45 2.17 -15.19 1.95
C GLN A 45 2.62 -13.86 1.34
N ARG A 46 3.59 -13.86 0.40
CA ARG A 46 4.00 -12.65 -0.32
C ARG A 46 2.82 -12.01 -1.07
N MET A 47 2.01 -12.84 -1.74
CA MET A 47 0.81 -12.38 -2.45
C MET A 47 -0.20 -11.75 -1.51
N LYS A 48 -0.41 -12.31 -0.31
CA LYS A 48 -1.29 -11.70 0.70
C LYS A 48 -0.76 -10.34 1.16
N ASN A 49 0.53 -10.22 1.45
CA ASN A 49 1.15 -8.96 1.85
C ASN A 49 1.05 -7.91 0.73
N PHE A 50 1.33 -8.32 -0.51
CA PHE A 50 1.19 -7.48 -1.70
C PHE A 50 -0.23 -6.93 -1.85
N ILE A 51 -1.25 -7.78 -1.78
CA ILE A 51 -2.65 -7.34 -1.91
C ILE A 51 -3.01 -6.44 -0.72
N THR A 52 -2.54 -6.78 0.49
CA THR A 52 -2.85 -6.01 1.70
C THR A 52 -2.34 -4.58 1.57
N TYR A 53 -1.08 -4.42 1.15
CA TYR A 53 -0.44 -3.14 0.88
C TYR A 53 -1.11 -2.39 -0.27
N ARG A 54 -1.36 -3.06 -1.41
CA ARG A 54 -1.93 -2.43 -2.60
C ARG A 54 -3.33 -1.87 -2.35
N ILE A 55 -4.16 -2.59 -1.59
CA ILE A 55 -5.49 -2.10 -1.20
C ILE A 55 -5.35 -0.94 -0.21
N ALA A 56 -4.46 -1.05 0.79
CA ALA A 56 -4.30 0.00 1.79
C ALA A 56 -3.82 1.33 1.16
N ALA A 57 -2.79 1.28 0.31
CA ALA A 57 -2.22 2.46 -0.34
C ALA A 57 -3.22 3.15 -1.30
N THR A 58 -4.00 2.37 -2.05
CA THR A 58 -5.00 2.93 -2.99
C THR A 58 -6.15 3.61 -2.24
N LEU A 59 -6.66 2.98 -1.17
CA LEU A 59 -7.68 3.58 -0.32
C LEU A 59 -7.16 4.85 0.37
N GLN A 60 -5.96 4.80 0.94
CA GLN A 60 -5.34 5.94 1.60
C GLN A 60 -5.22 7.14 0.65
N LEU A 61 -4.57 6.97 -0.50
CA LEU A 61 -4.31 8.08 -1.43
C LEU A 61 -5.60 8.67 -1.99
N LEU A 62 -6.54 7.82 -2.43
CA LEU A 62 -7.79 8.27 -3.03
C LEU A 62 -8.63 9.06 -2.01
N ILE A 63 -8.82 8.51 -0.81
CA ILE A 63 -9.64 9.15 0.22
C ILE A 63 -8.94 10.40 0.76
N PHE A 64 -7.61 10.38 0.92
CA PHE A 64 -6.84 11.54 1.35
C PHE A 64 -7.03 12.71 0.41
N PHE A 65 -6.82 12.52 -0.90
CA PHE A 65 -6.99 13.60 -1.87
C PHE A 65 -8.44 14.06 -1.98
N PHE A 66 -9.40 13.13 -1.89
CA PHE A 66 -10.82 13.47 -1.89
C PHE A 66 -11.19 14.39 -0.72
N ILE A 67 -10.77 14.04 0.50
CA ILE A 67 -11.04 14.84 1.70
C ILE A 67 -10.26 16.16 1.66
N ALA A 68 -8.98 16.12 1.29
CA ALA A 68 -8.13 17.32 1.26
C ALA A 68 -8.65 18.37 0.28
N VAL A 69 -9.14 17.97 -0.90
CA VAL A 69 -9.65 18.92 -1.90
C VAL A 69 -11.04 19.47 -1.54
N LEU A 70 -11.91 18.67 -0.92
CA LEU A 70 -13.29 19.08 -0.64
C LEU A 70 -13.48 19.76 0.72
N SER A 71 -12.74 19.33 1.74
CA SER A 71 -12.96 19.76 3.12
C SER A 71 -11.93 20.76 3.63
N LEU A 72 -10.72 20.78 3.07
CA LEU A 72 -9.62 21.62 3.55
C LEU A 72 -9.28 22.66 2.47
N ASN A 73 -9.98 23.79 2.48
CA ASN A 73 -9.63 24.90 1.59
C ASN A 73 -8.48 25.69 2.22
N PRO A 74 -7.34 25.87 1.52
CA PRO A 74 -6.20 26.61 2.08
C PRO A 74 -6.55 28.03 2.54
N ARG A 75 -7.45 28.71 1.82
CA ARG A 75 -7.89 30.08 2.13
C ARG A 75 -8.48 30.25 3.53
N ASP A 76 -9.17 29.24 4.03
CA ASP A 76 -9.82 29.31 5.36
C ASP A 76 -8.79 29.32 6.50
N TYR A 77 -7.54 28.95 6.20
CA TYR A 77 -6.43 28.88 7.14
C TYR A 77 -5.41 30.00 6.91
N GLN A 78 -5.75 31.03 6.13
CA GLN A 78 -4.87 32.18 5.93
C GLN A 78 -5.00 33.17 7.10
N PRO A 79 -3.90 33.72 7.67
CA PRO A 79 -3.95 34.77 8.69
C PRO A 79 -4.67 36.01 8.18
N SER A 80 -5.39 36.73 9.05
CA SER A 80 -6.05 38.00 8.68
C SER A 80 -5.08 39.13 8.38
N ASP A 81 -3.86 39.08 8.93
CA ASP A 81 -2.78 40.07 8.77
C ASP A 81 -1.74 39.68 7.69
N TRP A 82 -2.14 38.78 6.77
CA TRP A 82 -1.29 38.23 5.71
C TRP A 82 -0.65 39.28 4.79
N GLU A 83 -1.33 40.40 4.51
CA GLU A 83 -0.82 41.48 3.65
C GLU A 83 0.35 42.24 4.30
N THR A 84 0.37 42.29 5.64
CA THR A 84 1.30 43.12 6.42
C THR A 84 2.46 42.33 7.03
N ARG A 85 2.44 40.99 6.98
CA ARG A 85 3.52 40.14 7.50
C ARG A 85 4.67 40.01 6.50
N GLU A 86 5.87 40.46 6.89
CA GLU A 86 7.08 40.42 6.05
C GLU A 86 7.42 39.02 5.52
N ASN A 87 7.18 37.95 6.30
CA ASN A 87 7.53 36.57 5.94
C ASN A 87 6.42 35.78 5.21
N PHE A 88 5.25 36.39 4.95
CA PHE A 88 4.07 35.65 4.45
C PHE A 88 3.86 35.78 2.92
N GLY A 89 4.78 36.43 2.21
CA GLY A 89 4.86 36.40 0.74
C GLY A 89 3.88 37.31 -0.01
N GLY A 90 3.00 38.04 0.67
CA GLY A 90 2.14 39.08 0.07
C GLY A 90 1.13 38.61 -0.99
N GLU A 91 1.00 37.30 -1.20
CA GLU A 91 0.08 36.70 -2.16
C GLU A 91 -1.04 35.92 -1.45
N GLU A 92 -2.25 36.00 -2.00
CA GLU A 92 -3.41 35.27 -1.48
C GLU A 92 -3.29 33.76 -1.78
N TRP A 93 -3.62 32.94 -0.79
CA TRP A 93 -3.56 31.49 -0.96
C TRP A 93 -4.63 30.98 -1.94
N PRO A 94 -4.33 29.90 -2.68
CA PRO A 94 -5.28 29.36 -3.65
C PRO A 94 -6.49 28.75 -2.95
N ALA A 95 -7.67 28.81 -3.60
CA ALA A 95 -8.90 28.22 -3.06
C ALA A 95 -8.85 26.70 -2.89
N TYR A 96 -8.04 26.00 -3.71
CA TYR A 96 -7.90 24.55 -3.67
C TYR A 96 -6.45 24.14 -3.79
N PHE A 97 -6.10 22.99 -3.20
CA PHE A 97 -4.81 22.36 -3.41
C PHE A 97 -4.62 21.99 -4.88
N LYS A 98 -3.57 22.53 -5.49
CA LYS A 98 -3.11 22.10 -6.81
C LYS A 98 -2.16 20.92 -6.61
N LEU A 99 -2.52 19.75 -7.12
CA LEU A 99 -1.68 18.56 -7.10
C LEU A 99 -0.85 18.50 -8.38
N PRO A 100 0.46 18.82 -8.36
CA PRO A 100 1.27 18.77 -9.56
C PRO A 100 1.35 17.33 -10.05
N VAL A 101 1.12 17.12 -11.35
CA VAL A 101 1.19 15.79 -11.98
C VAL A 101 2.53 15.09 -11.70
N LEU A 102 3.61 15.86 -11.67
CA LEU A 102 4.95 15.36 -11.34
C LEU A 102 5.01 14.68 -9.96
N MET A 103 4.35 15.25 -8.94
CA MET A 103 4.34 14.68 -7.59
C MET A 103 3.55 13.37 -7.54
N LEU A 104 2.40 13.32 -8.23
CA LEU A 104 1.62 12.09 -8.35
C LEU A 104 2.40 11.01 -9.09
N MET A 105 3.09 11.37 -10.18
CA MET A 105 3.96 10.44 -10.91
C MET A 105 5.10 9.92 -10.03
N LEU A 106 5.72 10.79 -9.23
CA LEU A 106 6.78 10.41 -8.30
C LEU A 106 6.24 9.41 -7.26
N ILE A 107 5.07 9.66 -6.68
CA ILE A 107 4.42 8.73 -5.74
C ILE A 107 4.15 7.38 -6.42
N THR A 108 3.62 7.37 -7.65
CA THR A 108 3.36 6.10 -8.35
C THR A 108 4.63 5.34 -8.69
N LEU A 109 5.71 6.04 -9.08
CA LEU A 109 6.99 5.42 -9.39
C LEU A 109 7.64 4.83 -8.13
N LEU A 110 7.60 5.56 -7.01
CA LEU A 110 8.09 5.05 -5.73
C LEU A 110 7.26 3.85 -5.26
N ASN A 111 5.93 3.92 -5.43
CA ASN A 111 5.03 2.81 -5.11
C ASN A 111 5.37 1.55 -5.91
N ASP A 112 5.66 1.66 -7.21
CA ASP A 112 6.09 0.52 -8.02
C ASP A 112 7.39 -0.12 -7.50
N GLY A 113 8.34 0.72 -7.06
CA GLY A 113 9.56 0.23 -6.40
C GLY A 113 9.26 -0.59 -5.14
N THR A 114 8.33 -0.13 -4.31
CA THR A 114 7.90 -0.86 -3.11
C THR A 114 7.11 -2.14 -3.44
N LEU A 115 6.34 -2.15 -4.53
CA LEU A 115 5.61 -3.34 -4.96
C LEU A 115 6.57 -4.44 -5.45
N ILE A 116 7.65 -4.06 -6.13
CA ILE A 116 8.69 -5.00 -6.57
C ILE A 116 9.42 -5.60 -5.36
N SER A 117 9.74 -4.80 -4.33
CA SER A 117 10.45 -5.30 -3.15
C SER A 117 9.65 -6.34 -2.37
N ILE A 118 8.32 -6.19 -2.28
CA ILE A 118 7.43 -7.18 -1.65
C ILE A 118 7.49 -8.55 -2.37
N GLY A 119 7.70 -8.55 -3.69
CA GLY A 119 7.84 -9.79 -4.47
C GLY A 119 9.04 -10.65 -4.06
N TYR A 120 10.09 -10.01 -3.53
CA TYR A 120 11.33 -10.66 -3.08
C TYR A 120 11.44 -10.78 -1.55
N ASP A 121 10.41 -10.38 -0.81
CA ASP A 121 10.43 -10.31 0.64
C ASP A 121 10.68 -11.68 1.31
N ASN A 122 11.37 -11.67 2.46
CA ASN A 122 11.71 -12.89 3.19
C ASN A 122 10.55 -13.31 4.11
N VAL A 123 9.62 -14.09 3.57
CA VAL A 123 8.46 -14.60 4.31
C VAL A 123 8.66 -16.04 4.76
N SER A 124 8.22 -16.32 5.99
CA SER A 124 8.20 -17.68 6.51
C SER A 124 6.97 -18.45 6.02
N PRO A 125 7.11 -19.70 5.57
CA PRO A 125 5.98 -20.51 5.14
C PRO A 125 5.07 -20.80 6.32
N SER A 126 3.75 -20.71 6.10
CA SER A 126 2.78 -21.08 7.14
C SER A 126 2.80 -22.59 7.39
N LYS A 127 2.64 -22.99 8.66
CA LYS A 127 2.61 -24.40 9.07
C LYS A 127 1.39 -25.13 8.52
N TYR A 128 0.27 -24.43 8.37
CA TYR A 128 -1.00 -25.00 7.89
C TYR A 128 -1.34 -24.45 6.49
N PRO A 129 -2.10 -25.22 5.68
CA PRO A 129 -2.61 -24.71 4.41
C PRO A 129 -3.52 -23.50 4.67
N ASN A 130 -3.30 -22.43 3.92
CA ASN A 130 -4.13 -21.23 4.00
C ASN A 130 -5.06 -21.16 2.80
N THR A 131 -6.25 -20.62 3.02
CA THR A 131 -7.20 -20.29 1.97
C THR A 131 -7.27 -18.78 1.78
N TRP A 132 -7.78 -18.35 0.62
CA TRP A 132 -8.08 -16.94 0.37
C TRP A 132 -9.26 -16.51 1.22
N ASN A 133 -9.03 -15.59 2.16
CA ASN A 133 -10.08 -14.89 2.89
C ASN A 133 -10.01 -13.40 2.54
N LEU A 134 -10.59 -13.06 1.38
CA LEU A 134 -10.60 -11.70 0.86
C LEU A 134 -11.30 -10.69 1.78
N PRO A 135 -12.44 -11.02 2.43
CA PRO A 135 -13.08 -10.10 3.36
C PRO A 135 -12.18 -9.69 4.54
N VAL A 136 -11.51 -10.65 5.17
CA VAL A 136 -10.58 -10.36 6.27
C VAL A 136 -9.38 -9.56 5.78
N LEU A 137 -8.84 -9.90 4.62
CA LEU A 137 -7.73 -9.15 4.02
C LEU A 137 -8.12 -7.70 3.73
N PHE A 138 -9.28 -7.48 3.12
CA PHE A 138 -9.81 -6.14 2.84
C PHE A 138 -10.04 -5.34 4.12
N LEU A 139 -10.53 -5.97 5.18
CA LEU A 139 -10.72 -5.32 6.48
C LEU A 139 -9.38 -4.88 7.08
N ILE A 140 -8.37 -5.75 7.10
CA ILE A 140 -7.03 -5.42 7.60
C ILE A 140 -6.43 -4.26 6.80
N SER A 141 -6.51 -4.32 5.46
CA SER A 141 -6.05 -3.24 4.59
C SER A 141 -6.76 -1.92 4.84
N SER A 142 -8.08 -1.95 5.05
CA SER A 142 -8.88 -0.76 5.30
C SER A 142 -8.52 -0.11 6.63
N VAL A 143 -8.26 -0.91 7.68
CA VAL A 143 -7.80 -0.40 8.98
C VAL A 143 -6.41 0.25 8.84
N LEU A 144 -5.47 -0.40 8.14
CA LEU A 144 -4.16 0.18 7.88
C LEU A 144 -4.25 1.50 7.08
N ALA A 145 -5.11 1.52 6.06
CA ALA A 145 -5.39 2.73 5.28
C ALA A 145 -5.98 3.84 6.16
N ALA A 146 -6.92 3.52 7.05
CA ALA A 146 -7.55 4.49 7.93
C ALA A 146 -6.54 5.13 8.90
N VAL A 147 -5.67 4.32 9.51
CA VAL A 147 -4.61 4.84 10.40
C VAL A 147 -3.69 5.80 9.64
N ALA A 148 -3.21 5.38 8.47
CA ALA A 148 -2.32 6.21 7.65
C ALA A 148 -3.03 7.49 7.16
N LEU A 149 -4.28 7.37 6.71
CA LEU A 149 -5.12 8.48 6.28
C LEU A 149 -5.32 9.52 7.39
N ILE A 150 -5.75 9.09 8.58
CA ILE A 150 -5.98 9.98 9.72
C ILE A 150 -4.67 10.68 10.09
N SER A 151 -3.55 9.95 10.11
CA SER A 151 -2.24 10.56 10.39
C SER A 151 -1.85 11.61 9.35
N SER A 152 -2.10 11.36 8.06
CA SER A 152 -1.79 12.31 6.98
C SER A 152 -2.69 13.54 7.01
N LEU A 153 -3.98 13.37 7.30
CA LEU A 153 -4.93 14.49 7.44
C LEU A 153 -4.61 15.35 8.68
N LEU A 154 -4.30 14.72 9.81
CA LEU A 154 -3.89 15.41 11.02
C LEU A 154 -2.61 16.20 10.78
N LEU A 155 -1.61 15.59 10.14
CA LEU A 155 -0.37 16.28 9.78
C LEU A 155 -0.63 17.48 8.87
N LEU A 156 -1.46 17.31 7.84
CA LEU A 156 -1.84 18.41 6.94
C LEU A 156 -2.51 19.56 7.71
N TYR A 157 -3.46 19.24 8.58
CA TYR A 157 -4.15 20.22 9.43
C TYR A 157 -3.18 20.97 10.33
N LEU A 158 -2.29 20.26 11.04
CA LEU A 158 -1.31 20.89 11.92
C LEU A 158 -0.37 21.82 11.14
N VAL A 159 0.11 21.40 9.98
CA VAL A 159 0.98 22.23 9.13
C VAL A 159 0.24 23.48 8.64
N MET A 160 -1.03 23.36 8.28
CA MET A 160 -1.83 24.52 7.87
C MET A 160 -2.10 25.51 9.00
N ASP A 161 -2.27 25.03 10.24
CA ASP A 161 -2.46 25.86 11.43
C ASP A 161 -1.15 26.32 12.09
N SER A 162 0.01 25.95 11.54
CA SER A 162 1.33 26.17 12.16
C SER A 162 1.68 27.64 12.43
N TRP A 163 1.09 28.59 11.70
CA TRP A 163 1.32 30.02 11.84
C TRP A 163 0.58 30.65 13.03
N ASN A 164 -0.42 29.95 13.58
CA ASN A 164 -1.23 30.43 14.69
C ASN A 164 -0.42 30.34 16.00
N GLU A 165 -0.49 31.38 16.83
CA GLU A 165 0.31 31.49 18.07
C GLU A 165 -0.04 30.41 19.11
N GLY A 166 -1.28 29.90 19.07
CA GLY A 166 -1.74 28.79 19.92
C GLY A 166 -1.63 27.40 19.29
N SER A 167 -0.93 27.26 18.16
CA SER A 167 -0.81 25.96 17.49
C SER A 167 0.15 25.04 18.23
N ILE A 168 -0.17 23.74 18.24
CA ILE A 168 0.63 22.69 18.90
C ILE A 168 2.07 22.67 18.36
N LEU A 169 2.27 22.99 17.07
CA LEU A 169 3.60 23.04 16.48
C LEU A 169 4.45 24.19 17.02
N LYS A 170 3.85 25.36 17.26
CA LYS A 170 4.54 26.51 17.83
C LYS A 170 4.82 26.33 19.32
N GLU A 171 3.93 25.67 20.07
CA GLU A 171 4.21 25.22 21.44
C GLU A 171 5.39 24.22 21.51
N MET A 172 5.57 23.40 20.47
CA MET A 172 6.71 22.51 20.31
C MET A 172 7.99 23.21 19.79
N GLY A 173 7.96 24.53 19.57
CA GLY A 173 9.07 25.32 19.07
C GLY A 173 9.36 25.14 17.58
N ILE A 174 8.41 24.59 16.82
CA ILE A 174 8.51 24.35 15.37
C ILE A 174 7.56 25.32 14.67
N GLY A 175 8.06 26.49 14.29
CA GLY A 175 7.30 27.54 13.59
C GLY A 175 7.69 28.94 14.09
N GLU A 176 7.97 29.86 13.17
CA GLU A 176 8.14 31.30 13.47
C GLU A 176 6.78 32.02 13.46
#